data_AF-A0A9D7Y7N8-F1
#
_entry.id   AF-A0A9D7Y7N8-F1
#
_cell.length_a   1.000
_cell.length_b   1.000
_cell.length_c   1.000
_cell.angle_alpha   90.00
_cell.angle_beta   90.00
_cell.angle_gamma   90.00
#
_symmetry.space_group_name_H-M   'P 1'
#
loop_
_entity.id
_entity.type
_entity.pdbx_description
1 polymer ?
#
loop_
_entity_poly.entity_id
_entity_poly.type
_entity_poly.pdbx_seq_one_letter_code
_entity_poly.pdbx_strand_id
1 'polypeptide(L)'
;MDANFNPDKQHTIANPVSISGTGLHTGVNVDMTLKPANPGFGFQFQRIDLPGMPIIKGDCDLVTDTSRGTTLEQGDAKVSTVEHILAALVGMGVDNCLIELNGPEIPIIDGSSEPFVEIIEEVGVVEQDAAKAWYTIDTNISFYDEEKRVEMTALPATNYHITTLIDFNSPVLGTQHASLKTMADFKKEIAPCRTFCFLHELEMLLDNNLVKGGDINNAIVVVDKPVTDEEMSRLAKAKKNKHTKGIPIYCPNQKPVYTLEQIEKTLPHRYPFLFVDKIIELTDTQIVGIKNVTFNEHFFLGHFPGNPVMPGVLQIEALAQTGGILCINAMPEGQYDTYFLKIENCKFKQKVVPGDTMILKMELIEPIRRGICVMKGSVYVGNKLCTEADLTAQLVKRN
;
A
#
# COMPACT_ATOMS: atom_id res chain seq x y z
N MET A 1 -0.85 26.75 0.93
CA MET A 1 0.51 27.31 0.93
C MET A 1 0.66 28.21 2.14
N ASP A 2 1.85 28.23 2.75
CA ASP A 2 2.15 29.05 3.92
C ASP A 2 2.07 30.55 3.58
N ALA A 3 1.84 31.40 4.59
CA ALA A 3 1.67 32.85 4.44
C ALA A 3 2.90 33.57 3.85
N ASN A 4 4.05 32.90 3.82
CA ASN A 4 5.32 33.41 3.31
C ASN A 4 5.71 32.85 1.92
N PHE A 5 4.84 32.09 1.26
CA PHE A 5 5.13 31.54 -0.08
C PHE A 5 5.13 32.65 -1.14
N ASN A 6 6.20 32.75 -1.93
CA ASN A 6 6.37 33.78 -2.95
C ASN A 6 6.20 33.20 -4.36
N PRO A 7 5.04 33.32 -5.00
CA PRO A 7 4.77 32.64 -6.27
C PRO A 7 5.68 33.09 -7.43
N ASP A 8 6.37 34.23 -7.33
CA ASP A 8 7.21 34.77 -8.40
C ASP A 8 8.67 34.28 -8.34
N LYS A 9 9.03 33.52 -7.30
CA LYS A 9 10.35 32.88 -7.16
C LYS A 9 10.24 31.37 -7.38
N GLN A 10 11.34 30.78 -7.86
CA GLN A 10 11.43 29.33 -7.98
C GLN A 10 11.56 28.68 -6.61
N HIS A 11 11.05 27.47 -6.46
CA HIS A 11 11.22 26.68 -5.25
C HIS A 11 11.75 25.28 -5.51
N THR A 12 12.37 24.72 -4.48
CA THR A 12 12.74 23.31 -4.40
C THR A 12 12.36 22.75 -3.03
N ILE A 13 12.47 21.44 -2.82
CA ILE A 13 12.27 20.84 -1.49
C ILE A 13 13.49 21.14 -0.59
N ALA A 14 13.30 21.23 0.73
CA ALA A 14 14.39 21.62 1.64
C ALA A 14 15.42 20.50 1.85
N ASN A 15 14.95 19.26 1.94
CA ASN A 15 15.78 18.07 2.21
C ASN A 15 15.36 16.91 1.31
N PRO A 16 16.26 15.96 1.03
CA PRO A 16 15.88 14.72 0.37
C PRO A 16 14.85 13.92 1.19
N VAL A 17 13.85 13.36 0.52
CA VAL A 17 12.82 12.50 1.13
C VAL A 17 12.55 11.29 0.26
N SER A 18 12.26 10.14 0.88
CA SER A 18 12.07 8.88 0.16
C SER A 18 10.73 8.25 0.46
N ILE A 19 10.17 7.59 -0.54
CA ILE A 19 8.95 6.79 -0.44
C ILE A 19 9.11 5.53 -1.27
N SER A 20 8.68 4.40 -0.71
CA SER A 20 8.78 3.09 -1.36
C SER A 20 7.40 2.53 -1.60
N GLY A 21 7.20 1.91 -2.76
CA GLY A 21 5.93 1.27 -3.09
C GLY A 21 6.02 0.44 -4.35
N THR A 22 4.88 -0.07 -4.80
CA THR A 22 4.79 -0.89 -6.00
C THR A 22 4.32 -0.03 -7.18
N GLY A 23 4.89 -0.20 -8.37
CA GLY A 23 4.35 0.38 -9.60
C GLY A 23 2.97 -0.22 -9.93
N LEU A 24 2.01 0.61 -10.34
CA LEU A 24 0.64 0.18 -10.63
C LEU A 24 0.61 -0.89 -11.73
N HIS A 25 1.27 -0.61 -12.85
CA HIS A 25 1.19 -1.44 -14.04
C HIS A 25 2.22 -2.56 -14.03
N THR A 26 3.44 -2.23 -13.64
CA THR A 26 4.58 -3.15 -13.66
C THR A 26 4.57 -4.14 -12.51
N GLY A 27 3.99 -3.75 -11.36
CA GLY A 27 4.02 -4.55 -10.13
C GLY A 27 5.42 -4.65 -9.50
N VAL A 28 6.37 -3.83 -9.94
CA VAL A 28 7.75 -3.80 -9.45
C VAL A 28 7.82 -2.91 -8.21
N ASN A 29 8.61 -3.30 -7.21
CA ASN A 29 8.90 -2.43 -6.07
C ASN A 29 9.91 -1.38 -6.46
N VAL A 30 9.60 -0.15 -6.10
CA VAL A 30 10.38 1.03 -6.42
C VAL A 30 10.58 1.82 -5.14
N ASP A 31 11.84 2.10 -4.84
CA ASP A 31 12.28 3.12 -3.92
C ASP A 31 12.48 4.40 -4.72
N MET A 32 11.70 5.43 -4.39
CA MET A 32 11.78 6.74 -5.01
C MET A 32 12.30 7.75 -3.99
N THR A 33 13.26 8.60 -4.40
CA THR A 33 13.79 9.68 -3.59
C THR A 33 13.65 11.00 -4.33
N LEU A 34 12.99 11.97 -3.70
CA LEU A 34 12.94 13.35 -4.16
C LEU A 34 14.16 14.08 -3.59
N LYS A 35 14.86 14.85 -4.41
CA LYS A 35 16.04 15.63 -4.01
C LYS A 35 15.90 17.11 -4.40
N PRO A 36 16.41 18.03 -3.54
CA PRO A 36 16.54 19.43 -3.90
C PRO A 36 17.37 19.58 -5.19
N ALA A 37 17.00 20.55 -6.02
CA ALA A 37 17.71 20.83 -7.27
C ALA A 37 17.93 22.33 -7.46
N ASN A 38 18.95 22.69 -8.23
CA ASN A 38 19.32 24.09 -8.47
C ASN A 38 18.24 24.84 -9.28
N PRO A 39 18.21 26.18 -9.24
CA PRO A 39 17.32 26.96 -10.08
C PRO A 39 17.47 26.64 -11.57
N GLY A 40 16.34 26.57 -12.28
CA GLY A 40 16.26 26.25 -13.70
C GLY A 40 16.46 24.77 -14.04
N PHE A 41 16.55 23.89 -13.04
CA PHE A 41 16.68 22.44 -13.24
C PHE A 41 15.38 21.80 -13.77
N GLY A 42 14.22 22.32 -13.36
CA GLY A 42 12.92 21.73 -13.64
C GLY A 42 12.70 20.42 -12.90
N PHE A 43 11.80 19.57 -13.41
CA PHE A 43 11.64 18.19 -12.93
C PHE A 43 12.45 17.25 -13.82
N GLN A 44 13.24 16.39 -13.21
CA GLN A 44 13.99 15.36 -13.94
C GLN A 44 13.96 14.03 -13.19
N PHE A 45 13.81 12.94 -13.94
CA PHE A 45 13.73 11.58 -13.43
C PHE A 45 15.05 10.85 -13.67
N GLN A 46 15.64 10.28 -12.64
CA GLN A 46 16.90 9.55 -12.75
C GLN A 46 16.73 8.07 -12.40
N ARG A 47 16.97 7.21 -13.39
CA ARG A 47 16.94 5.75 -13.23
C ARG A 47 18.24 5.25 -12.63
N ILE A 48 18.31 5.22 -11.30
CA ILE A 48 19.54 4.87 -10.55
C ILE A 48 19.89 3.38 -10.63
N ASP A 49 18.94 2.54 -11.06
CA ASP A 49 19.13 1.10 -11.27
C ASP A 49 19.81 0.78 -12.62
N LEU A 50 19.83 1.71 -13.57
CA LEU A 50 20.43 1.50 -14.89
C LEU A 50 21.91 1.93 -14.93
N PRO A 51 22.76 1.26 -15.74
CA PRO A 51 24.13 1.69 -15.96
C PRO A 51 24.20 3.14 -16.46
N GLY A 52 25.08 3.94 -15.87
CA GLY A 52 25.21 5.36 -16.21
C GLY A 52 24.15 6.27 -15.57
N MET A 53 23.21 5.73 -14.79
CA MET A 53 22.17 6.47 -14.06
C MET A 53 21.51 7.56 -14.92
N PRO A 54 20.94 7.19 -16.07
CA PRO A 54 20.43 8.13 -17.06
C PRO A 54 19.33 8.99 -16.46
N ILE A 55 19.28 10.25 -16.93
CA ILE A 55 18.33 11.27 -16.50
C ILE A 55 17.40 11.58 -17.67
N ILE A 56 16.10 11.61 -17.39
CA ILE A 56 15.02 11.94 -18.32
C ILE A 56 14.42 13.26 -17.85
N LYS A 57 14.40 14.27 -18.74
CA LYS A 57 13.76 15.55 -18.42
C LYS A 57 12.23 15.39 -18.38
N GLY A 58 11.56 16.03 -17.43
CA GLY A 58 10.11 16.21 -17.43
C GLY A 58 9.69 17.16 -18.54
N ASP A 59 9.68 16.67 -19.78
CA ASP A 59 9.45 17.44 -21.00
C ASP A 59 8.36 16.77 -21.84
N CYS A 60 7.43 17.54 -22.40
CA CYS A 60 6.32 16.97 -23.18
C CYS A 60 6.81 16.33 -24.48
N ASP A 61 7.93 16.79 -25.02
CA ASP A 61 8.56 16.20 -26.22
C ASP A 61 9.13 14.79 -25.97
N LEU A 62 9.29 14.40 -24.71
CA LEU A 62 9.79 13.07 -24.30
C LEU A 62 8.65 12.11 -23.90
N VAL A 63 7.39 12.51 -24.07
CA VAL A 63 6.24 11.64 -23.79
C VAL A 63 6.07 10.63 -24.92
N THR A 64 6.22 9.34 -24.63
CA THR A 64 6.15 8.26 -25.64
C THR A 64 4.90 7.38 -25.54
N ASP A 65 4.17 7.43 -24.42
CA ASP A 65 2.93 6.68 -24.22
C ASP A 65 1.97 7.42 -23.30
N THR A 66 0.68 7.39 -23.65
CA THR A 66 -0.45 7.99 -22.91
C THR A 66 -1.63 7.03 -22.74
N SER A 67 -1.44 5.74 -23.01
CA SER A 67 -2.52 4.76 -23.12
C SER A 67 -3.20 4.43 -21.79
N ARG A 68 -2.44 4.36 -20.69
CA ARG A 68 -2.92 4.06 -19.31
C ARG A 68 -2.13 4.80 -18.22
N GLY A 69 -1.53 5.93 -18.60
CA GLY A 69 -0.70 6.81 -17.78
C GLY A 69 0.27 7.57 -18.67
N THR A 70 1.01 8.55 -18.11
CA THR A 70 2.02 9.30 -18.85
C THR A 70 3.37 8.63 -18.71
N THR A 71 4.04 8.37 -19.82
CA THR A 71 5.38 7.79 -19.81
C THR A 71 6.39 8.69 -20.51
N LEU A 72 7.51 8.93 -19.84
CA LEU A 72 8.65 9.65 -20.37
C LEU A 72 9.77 8.69 -20.75
N GLU A 73 10.41 8.95 -21.89
CA GLU A 73 11.49 8.12 -22.41
C GLU A 73 12.59 8.97 -23.05
N GLN A 74 13.84 8.69 -22.72
CA GLN A 74 15.01 9.36 -23.30
C GLN A 74 16.19 8.38 -23.36
N GLY A 75 16.67 8.13 -24.58
CA GLY A 75 17.67 7.08 -24.81
C GLY A 75 17.12 5.71 -24.41
N ASP A 76 17.88 4.97 -23.60
CA ASP A 76 17.48 3.64 -23.11
C ASP A 76 16.70 3.69 -21.78
N ALA A 77 16.40 4.89 -21.27
CA ALA A 77 15.72 5.08 -20.00
C ALA A 77 14.25 5.43 -20.21
N LYS A 78 13.39 4.82 -19.39
CA LYS A 78 11.94 5.01 -19.41
C LYS A 78 11.38 5.07 -17.99
N VAL A 79 10.43 5.98 -17.76
CA VAL A 79 9.70 6.12 -16.49
C VAL A 79 8.22 6.33 -16.76
N SER A 80 7.40 5.39 -16.30
CA SER A 80 5.94 5.41 -16.45
C SER A 80 5.22 5.95 -15.21
N THR A 81 3.99 6.41 -15.43
CA THR A 81 3.05 6.84 -14.37
C THR A 81 3.54 8.09 -13.62
N VAL A 82 4.08 9.07 -14.36
CA VAL A 82 4.70 10.28 -13.78
C VAL A 82 3.68 11.33 -13.30
N GLU A 83 2.42 11.21 -13.71
CA GLU A 83 1.37 12.22 -13.55
C GLU A 83 1.08 12.60 -12.10
N HIS A 84 0.97 11.65 -11.17
CA HIS A 84 0.58 11.96 -9.78
C HIS A 84 1.70 12.68 -9.01
N ILE A 85 2.96 12.26 -9.18
CA ILE A 85 4.09 12.94 -8.54
C ILE A 85 4.29 14.34 -9.13
N LEU A 86 4.13 14.50 -10.44
CA LEU A 86 4.19 15.83 -11.08
C LEU A 86 3.05 16.74 -10.58
N ALA A 87 1.84 16.21 -10.45
CA ALA A 87 0.71 16.94 -9.87
C ALA A 87 1.00 17.37 -8.42
N ALA A 88 1.56 16.49 -7.60
CA ALA A 88 1.96 16.81 -6.22
C ALA A 88 3.02 17.91 -6.17
N LEU A 89 4.09 17.81 -6.98
CA LEU A 89 5.16 18.80 -7.03
C LEU A 89 4.63 20.19 -7.44
N VAL A 90 3.83 20.25 -8.50
CA VAL A 90 3.22 21.51 -8.98
C VAL A 90 2.23 22.06 -7.95
N GLY A 91 1.37 21.20 -7.40
CA GLY A 91 0.37 21.59 -6.39
C GLY A 91 0.99 22.11 -5.09
N MET A 92 2.20 21.65 -4.75
CA MET A 92 2.98 22.13 -3.61
C MET A 92 3.89 23.32 -3.95
N GLY A 93 3.88 23.80 -5.20
CA GLY A 93 4.63 24.96 -5.64
C GLY A 93 6.13 24.71 -5.87
N VAL A 94 6.55 23.45 -6.02
CA VAL A 94 7.93 23.08 -6.35
C VAL A 94 8.19 23.32 -7.83
N ASP A 95 9.34 23.88 -8.19
CA ASP A 95 9.76 24.12 -9.57
C ASP A 95 10.94 23.23 -9.99
N ASN A 96 11.82 22.94 -9.04
CA ASN A 96 13.06 22.21 -9.28
C ASN A 96 13.12 20.98 -8.36
N CYS A 97 13.18 19.78 -8.94
CA CYS A 97 13.30 18.54 -8.18
C CYS A 97 13.97 17.46 -9.03
N LEU A 98 14.93 16.75 -8.43
CA LEU A 98 15.45 15.51 -8.98
C LEU A 98 14.68 14.34 -8.36
N ILE A 99 14.08 13.51 -9.20
CA ILE A 99 13.31 12.33 -8.81
C ILE A 99 14.15 11.09 -9.14
N GLU A 100 14.83 10.54 -8.15
CA GLU A 100 15.57 9.29 -8.28
C GLU A 100 14.64 8.10 -8.06
N LEU A 101 14.77 7.05 -8.87
CA LEU A 101 14.01 5.82 -8.70
C LEU A 101 14.81 4.60 -9.19
N ASN A 102 14.67 3.48 -8.48
CA ASN A 102 15.34 2.22 -8.81
C ASN A 102 14.45 1.24 -9.61
N GLY A 103 13.45 1.76 -10.31
CA GLY A 103 12.53 0.96 -11.11
C GLY A 103 11.89 1.76 -12.25
N PRO A 104 11.15 1.07 -13.13
CA PRO A 104 10.66 1.66 -14.38
C PRO A 104 9.38 2.49 -14.24
N GLU A 105 8.79 2.58 -13.06
CA GLU A 105 7.49 3.19 -12.82
C GLU A 105 7.46 3.90 -11.46
N ILE A 106 6.78 5.04 -11.37
CA ILE A 106 6.56 5.71 -10.08
C ILE A 106 5.69 4.81 -9.18
N PRO A 107 6.02 4.68 -7.87
CA PRO A 107 5.22 3.86 -6.96
C PRO A 107 3.81 4.43 -6.82
N ILE A 108 2.77 3.58 -6.94
CA ILE A 108 1.38 4.06 -6.94
C ILE A 108 0.87 4.50 -5.56
N ILE A 109 1.46 3.95 -4.50
CA ILE A 109 1.09 4.16 -3.10
C ILE A 109 -0.40 3.88 -2.85
N ASP A 110 -1.24 4.92 -2.76
CA ASP A 110 -2.68 4.83 -2.56
C ASP A 110 -3.49 5.18 -3.82
N GLY A 111 -2.82 5.49 -4.92
CA GLY A 111 -3.44 5.88 -6.19
C GLY A 111 -3.74 7.37 -6.32
N SER A 112 -3.42 8.20 -5.34
CA SER A 112 -3.62 9.64 -5.37
C SER A 112 -2.29 10.40 -5.34
N SER A 113 -2.36 11.73 -5.21
CA SER A 113 -1.17 12.58 -4.99
C SER A 113 -0.89 12.84 -3.51
N GLU A 114 -1.83 12.51 -2.60
CA GLU A 114 -1.75 12.82 -1.17
C GLU A 114 -0.47 12.28 -0.52
N PRO A 115 -0.04 11.02 -0.73
CA PRO A 115 1.17 10.51 -0.08
C PRO A 115 2.44 11.26 -0.51
N PHE A 116 2.47 11.77 -1.74
CA PHE A 116 3.58 12.60 -2.22
C PHE A 116 3.53 13.99 -1.60
N VAL A 117 2.33 14.56 -1.43
CA VAL A 117 2.14 15.83 -0.73
C VAL A 117 2.60 15.72 0.73
N GLU A 118 2.27 14.63 1.42
CA GLU A 118 2.68 14.37 2.82
C GLU A 118 4.21 14.40 2.98
N ILE A 119 4.96 13.68 2.13
CA ILE A 119 6.42 13.64 2.22
C ILE A 119 7.07 14.97 1.81
N ILE A 120 6.48 15.72 0.87
CA ILE A 120 6.96 17.06 0.48
C ILE A 120 6.73 18.05 1.62
N GLU A 121 5.58 17.97 2.29
CA GLU A 121 5.27 18.82 3.44
C GLU A 121 6.17 18.52 4.64
N GLU A 122 6.52 17.25 4.87
CA GLU A 122 7.43 16.84 5.95
C GLU A 122 8.80 17.52 5.84
N VAL A 123 9.37 17.59 4.62
CA VAL A 123 10.66 18.26 4.41
C VAL A 123 10.55 19.75 4.16
N GLY A 124 9.38 20.24 3.76
CA GLY A 124 9.12 21.63 3.43
C GLY A 124 9.68 22.05 2.05
N VAL A 125 9.18 23.19 1.60
CA VAL A 125 9.53 23.82 0.32
C VAL A 125 10.29 25.11 0.60
N VAL A 126 11.39 25.34 -0.11
CA VAL A 126 12.28 26.49 0.07
C VAL A 126 12.34 27.35 -1.17
N GLU A 127 12.23 28.68 -0.96
CA GLU A 127 12.44 29.68 -2.00
C GLU A 127 13.90 29.65 -2.48
N GLN A 128 14.10 29.79 -3.78
CA GLN A 128 15.41 29.92 -4.41
C GLN A 128 15.56 31.33 -5.00
N ASP A 129 16.79 31.83 -5.05
CA ASP A 129 17.06 33.15 -5.62
C ASP A 129 17.07 33.14 -7.15
N ALA A 130 15.92 32.84 -7.74
CA ALA A 130 15.66 32.87 -9.17
C ALA A 130 14.18 33.18 -9.43
N ALA A 131 13.90 33.98 -10.45
CA ALA A 131 12.52 34.25 -10.85
C ALA A 131 11.86 33.00 -11.45
N LYS A 132 10.59 32.77 -11.13
CA LYS A 132 9.78 31.73 -11.76
C LYS A 132 9.39 32.16 -13.17
N ALA A 133 9.58 31.26 -14.13
CA ALA A 133 9.16 31.48 -15.51
C ALA A 133 7.72 31.02 -15.69
N TRP A 134 6.80 31.99 -15.85
CA TRP A 134 5.39 31.70 -16.12
C TRP A 134 5.16 31.55 -17.62
N TYR A 135 4.47 30.47 -18.01
CA TYR A 135 3.95 30.32 -19.37
C TYR A 135 2.56 30.94 -19.46
N THR A 136 2.45 32.10 -20.11
CA THR A 136 1.19 32.81 -20.30
C THR A 136 0.60 32.52 -21.67
N ILE A 137 -0.72 32.40 -21.72
CA ILE A 137 -1.47 32.15 -22.96
C ILE A 137 -2.23 33.43 -23.31
N ASP A 138 -1.94 33.99 -24.48
CA ASP A 138 -2.54 35.25 -24.94
C ASP A 138 -3.75 35.05 -25.87
N THR A 139 -3.91 33.82 -26.39
CA THR A 139 -4.98 33.45 -27.31
C THR A 139 -5.58 32.11 -26.94
N ASN A 140 -6.85 31.88 -27.26
CA ASN A 140 -7.48 30.58 -27.04
C ASN A 140 -6.75 29.48 -27.84
N ILE A 141 -6.42 28.38 -27.16
CA ILE A 141 -5.88 27.17 -27.76
C ILE A 141 -6.91 26.09 -27.56
N SER A 142 -7.46 25.55 -28.64
CA SER A 142 -8.46 24.48 -28.59
C SER A 142 -7.96 23.27 -29.37
N PHE A 143 -8.24 22.09 -28.83
CA PHE A 143 -7.95 20.79 -29.41
C PHE A 143 -9.19 19.91 -29.30
N TYR A 144 -9.49 19.20 -30.38
CA TYR A 144 -10.59 18.24 -30.44
C TYR A 144 -10.11 16.96 -31.10
N ASP A 145 -10.29 15.84 -30.41
CA ASP A 145 -10.07 14.49 -30.92
C ASP A 145 -11.42 13.88 -31.30
N GLU A 146 -11.70 13.75 -32.60
CA GLU A 146 -12.99 13.22 -33.08
C GLU A 146 -13.21 11.76 -32.70
N GLU A 147 -12.15 10.94 -32.67
CA GLU A 147 -12.25 9.51 -32.41
C GLU A 147 -12.55 9.24 -30.94
N LYS A 148 -11.82 9.92 -30.04
CA LYS A 148 -12.01 9.79 -28.59
C LYS A 148 -13.13 10.68 -28.06
N ARG A 149 -13.62 11.62 -28.88
CA ARG A 149 -14.58 12.68 -28.49
C ARG A 149 -14.10 13.47 -27.28
N VAL A 150 -12.81 13.81 -27.27
CA VAL A 150 -12.18 14.59 -26.20
C VAL A 150 -11.96 16.01 -26.70
N GLU A 151 -12.44 16.98 -25.91
CA GLU A 151 -12.21 18.41 -26.15
C GLU A 151 -11.34 18.98 -25.03
N MET A 152 -10.31 19.74 -25.41
CA MET A 152 -9.46 20.49 -24.49
C MET A 152 -9.38 21.92 -24.97
N THR A 153 -9.60 22.88 -24.08
CA THR A 153 -9.46 24.30 -24.40
C THR A 153 -8.71 25.02 -23.29
N ALA A 154 -7.64 25.72 -23.65
CA ALA A 154 -6.91 26.63 -22.78
C ALA A 154 -7.26 28.08 -23.18
N LEU A 155 -7.68 28.87 -22.20
CA LEU A 155 -8.11 30.26 -22.39
C LEU A 155 -7.13 31.21 -21.67
N PRO A 156 -6.89 32.42 -22.21
CA PRO A 156 -6.18 33.46 -21.49
C PRO A 156 -6.85 33.77 -20.16
N ALA A 157 -6.09 33.68 -19.06
CA ALA A 157 -6.58 33.94 -17.72
C ALA A 157 -5.46 34.53 -16.85
N THR A 158 -5.84 35.41 -15.91
CA THR A 158 -4.91 35.97 -14.93
C THR A 158 -4.53 34.96 -13.85
N ASN A 159 -5.42 33.99 -13.58
CA ASN A 159 -5.23 32.97 -12.57
C ASN A 159 -5.31 31.58 -13.21
N TYR A 160 -4.58 30.63 -12.63
CA TYR A 160 -4.57 29.24 -13.09
C TYR A 160 -5.80 28.48 -12.58
N HIS A 161 -6.74 28.18 -13.48
CA HIS A 161 -7.96 27.43 -13.20
C HIS A 161 -8.03 26.20 -14.10
N ILE A 162 -8.50 25.07 -13.54
CA ILE A 162 -8.80 23.87 -14.32
C ILE A 162 -10.26 23.50 -14.09
N THR A 163 -10.98 23.19 -15.17
CA THR A 163 -12.30 22.57 -15.09
C THR A 163 -12.32 21.34 -15.98
N THR A 164 -12.75 20.22 -15.41
CA THR A 164 -12.86 18.94 -16.11
C THR A 164 -14.29 18.47 -16.05
N LEU A 165 -14.83 18.06 -17.20
CA LEU A 165 -16.11 17.37 -17.31
C LEU A 165 -15.84 15.96 -17.83
N ILE A 166 -16.41 14.96 -17.17
CA ILE A 166 -16.26 13.55 -17.53
C ILE A 166 -17.63 12.91 -17.69
N ASP A 167 -17.76 12.06 -18.71
CA ASP A 167 -18.91 11.20 -18.91
C ASP A 167 -18.42 9.82 -19.36
N PHE A 168 -18.61 8.82 -18.51
CA PHE A 168 -18.21 7.44 -18.77
C PHE A 168 -19.26 6.67 -19.57
N ASN A 169 -20.39 7.29 -19.93
CA ASN A 169 -21.54 6.63 -20.54
C ASN A 169 -21.94 5.35 -19.75
N SER A 170 -21.85 5.45 -18.43
CA SER A 170 -22.05 4.33 -17.50
C SER A 170 -23.46 4.40 -16.90
N PRO A 171 -24.16 3.27 -16.73
CA PRO A 171 -25.47 3.26 -16.08
C PRO A 171 -25.42 3.63 -14.59
N VAL A 172 -24.24 3.60 -13.97
CA VAL A 172 -24.04 3.91 -12.54
C VAL A 172 -23.30 5.23 -12.30
N LEU A 173 -22.46 5.66 -13.25
CA LEU A 173 -21.74 6.94 -13.19
C LEU A 173 -22.26 7.86 -14.30
N GLY A 174 -23.12 8.81 -13.92
CA GLY A 174 -23.54 9.89 -14.81
C GLY A 174 -22.44 10.92 -15.05
N THR A 175 -22.78 11.96 -15.80
CA THR A 175 -21.88 13.10 -16.06
C THR A 175 -21.42 13.76 -14.76
N GLN A 176 -20.13 13.97 -14.63
CA GLN A 176 -19.51 14.62 -13.48
C GLN A 176 -18.68 15.81 -13.95
N HIS A 177 -18.56 16.81 -13.09
CA HIS A 177 -17.66 17.94 -13.32
C HIS A 177 -16.92 18.29 -12.02
N ALA A 178 -15.69 18.74 -12.16
CA ALA A 178 -14.87 19.25 -11.06
C ALA A 178 -14.08 20.46 -11.53
N SER A 179 -13.86 21.41 -10.62
CA SER A 179 -13.09 22.61 -10.90
C SER A 179 -12.09 22.87 -9.79
N LEU A 180 -10.84 23.12 -10.18
CA LEU A 180 -9.78 23.62 -9.32
C LEU A 180 -9.62 25.11 -9.59
N LYS A 181 -10.05 25.95 -8.64
CA LYS A 181 -10.05 27.42 -8.78
C LYS A 181 -8.73 28.08 -8.40
N THR A 182 -7.92 27.44 -7.58
CA THR A 182 -6.59 27.95 -7.21
C THR A 182 -5.71 26.80 -6.76
N MET A 183 -4.40 26.90 -6.96
CA MET A 183 -3.46 25.87 -6.47
C MET A 183 -3.44 25.77 -4.95
N ALA A 184 -3.90 26.80 -4.24
CA ALA A 184 -4.06 26.74 -2.79
C ALA A 184 -5.04 25.62 -2.35
N ASP A 185 -6.02 25.28 -3.20
CA ASP A 185 -7.04 24.26 -2.92
C ASP A 185 -6.58 22.85 -3.31
N PHE A 186 -5.50 22.71 -4.11
CA PHE A 186 -5.04 21.42 -4.64
C PHE A 186 -4.88 20.36 -3.56
N LYS A 187 -4.15 20.69 -2.48
CA LYS A 187 -3.90 19.76 -1.37
C LYS A 187 -5.19 19.24 -0.75
N LYS A 188 -6.18 20.11 -0.55
CA LYS A 188 -7.42 19.74 0.15
C LYS A 188 -8.42 19.05 -0.75
N GLU A 189 -8.54 19.51 -2.00
CA GLU A 189 -9.65 19.14 -2.89
C GLU A 189 -9.26 18.12 -3.96
N ILE A 190 -7.98 18.05 -4.35
CA ILE A 190 -7.52 17.26 -5.49
C ILE A 190 -6.52 16.18 -5.09
N ALA A 191 -5.56 16.49 -4.22
CA ALA A 191 -4.52 15.56 -3.81
C ALA A 191 -5.03 14.20 -3.29
N PRO A 192 -6.12 14.11 -2.50
CA PRO A 192 -6.65 12.82 -2.02
C PRO A 192 -7.50 12.05 -3.04
N CYS A 193 -7.71 12.57 -4.25
CA CYS A 193 -8.48 11.90 -5.28
C CYS A 193 -7.67 10.74 -5.89
N ARG A 194 -8.08 9.51 -5.58
CA ARG A 194 -7.43 8.28 -6.07
C ARG A 194 -7.83 7.96 -7.51
N THR A 195 -6.92 7.32 -8.23
CA THR A 195 -7.19 6.68 -9.51
C THR A 195 -8.25 5.58 -9.39
N PHE A 196 -8.90 5.27 -10.51
CA PHE A 196 -9.96 4.28 -10.55
C PHE A 196 -9.93 3.48 -11.86
N CYS A 197 -10.58 2.33 -11.86
CA CYS A 197 -10.85 1.54 -13.06
C CYS A 197 -12.23 0.90 -12.98
N PHE A 198 -12.83 0.59 -14.13
CA PHE A 198 -14.03 -0.22 -14.17
C PHE A 198 -13.69 -1.70 -14.03
N LEU A 199 -14.54 -2.44 -13.32
CA LEU A 199 -14.32 -3.87 -13.08
C LEU A 199 -14.24 -4.67 -14.39
N HIS A 200 -15.06 -4.31 -15.40
CA HIS A 200 -15.07 -5.00 -16.69
C HIS A 200 -13.81 -4.75 -17.54
N GLU A 201 -13.07 -3.66 -17.28
CA GLU A 201 -11.79 -3.41 -17.94
C GLU A 201 -10.65 -4.20 -17.30
N LEU A 202 -10.84 -4.67 -16.07
CA LEU A 202 -9.76 -5.24 -15.27
C LEU A 202 -9.21 -6.53 -15.87
N GLU A 203 -10.06 -7.40 -16.43
CA GLU A 203 -9.61 -8.62 -17.12
C GLU A 203 -8.75 -8.28 -18.35
N MET A 204 -9.19 -7.34 -19.18
CA MET A 204 -8.44 -6.89 -20.35
C MET A 204 -7.07 -6.32 -19.96
N LEU A 205 -7.01 -5.54 -18.88
CA LEU A 205 -5.76 -4.96 -18.39
C LEU A 205 -4.79 -6.05 -17.91
N LEU A 206 -5.30 -7.04 -17.17
CA LEU A 206 -4.49 -8.18 -16.68
C LEU A 206 -3.96 -9.04 -17.84
N ASP A 207 -4.80 -9.33 -18.84
CA ASP A 207 -4.41 -10.09 -20.04
C ASP A 207 -3.31 -9.40 -20.86
N ASN A 208 -3.31 -8.06 -20.85
CA ASN A 208 -2.27 -7.25 -21.48
C ASN A 208 -1.07 -6.94 -20.56
N ASN A 209 -0.89 -7.71 -19.48
CA ASN A 209 0.24 -7.58 -18.56
C ASN A 209 0.31 -6.24 -17.80
N LEU A 210 -0.81 -5.52 -17.65
CA LEU A 210 -0.95 -4.26 -16.92
C LEU A 210 -1.60 -4.48 -15.53
N VAL A 211 -1.62 -3.42 -14.71
CA VAL A 211 -2.23 -3.37 -13.37
C VAL A 211 -1.72 -4.48 -12.42
N LYS A 212 -0.47 -4.93 -12.58
CA LYS A 212 0.13 -6.00 -11.77
C LYS A 212 0.36 -5.62 -10.30
N GLY A 213 0.38 -4.33 -10.00
CA GLY A 213 0.44 -3.78 -8.64
C GLY A 213 -0.90 -3.26 -8.11
N GLY A 214 -1.97 -3.28 -8.93
CA GLY A 214 -3.25 -2.68 -8.56
C GLY A 214 -4.05 -3.52 -7.54
N ASP A 215 -4.46 -2.90 -6.44
CA ASP A 215 -5.40 -3.47 -5.47
C ASP A 215 -6.38 -2.42 -4.91
N ILE A 216 -7.27 -2.84 -4.01
CA ILE A 216 -8.32 -1.98 -3.44
C ILE A 216 -7.78 -0.83 -2.58
N ASN A 217 -6.52 -0.91 -2.13
CA ASN A 217 -5.89 0.15 -1.35
C ASN A 217 -5.39 1.27 -2.26
N ASN A 218 -5.04 0.95 -3.51
CA ASN A 218 -4.40 1.89 -4.43
C ASN A 218 -5.20 2.25 -5.70
N ALA A 219 -6.36 1.65 -5.90
CA ALA A 219 -7.28 2.03 -6.96
C ALA A 219 -8.73 1.78 -6.54
N ILE A 220 -9.62 2.73 -6.86
CA ILE A 220 -11.06 2.53 -6.72
C ILE A 220 -11.53 1.62 -7.86
N VAL A 221 -12.25 0.56 -7.54
CA VAL A 221 -12.82 -0.36 -8.53
C VAL A 221 -14.31 -0.10 -8.63
N VAL A 222 -14.76 0.43 -9.77
CA VAL A 222 -16.16 0.75 -10.03
C VAL A 222 -16.85 -0.45 -10.67
N VAL A 223 -17.95 -0.89 -10.07
CA VAL A 223 -18.79 -1.96 -10.61
C VAL A 223 -19.98 -1.33 -11.32
N ASP A 224 -19.96 -1.37 -12.65
CA ASP A 224 -20.95 -0.72 -13.52
C ASP A 224 -21.91 -1.70 -14.22
N LYS A 225 -21.66 -3.01 -14.08
CA LYS A 225 -22.49 -4.09 -14.60
C LYS A 225 -22.63 -5.20 -13.56
N PRO A 226 -23.74 -5.96 -13.56
CA PRO A 226 -23.85 -7.16 -12.73
C PRO A 226 -22.72 -8.12 -13.06
N VAL A 227 -22.01 -8.57 -12.03
CA VAL A 227 -20.88 -9.50 -12.16
C VAL A 227 -21.38 -10.90 -11.86
N THR A 228 -21.04 -11.85 -12.71
CA THR A 228 -21.35 -13.27 -12.47
C THR A 228 -20.40 -13.89 -11.44
N ASP A 229 -20.83 -14.96 -10.77
CA ASP A 229 -19.98 -15.68 -9.80
C ASP A 229 -18.71 -16.26 -10.46
N GLU A 230 -18.78 -16.60 -11.75
CA GLU A 230 -17.63 -17.07 -12.54
C GLU A 230 -16.60 -15.96 -12.79
N GLU A 231 -17.06 -14.76 -13.20
CA GLU A 231 -16.19 -13.59 -13.40
C GLU A 231 -15.54 -13.17 -12.08
N MET A 232 -16.31 -13.12 -10.98
CA MET A 232 -15.78 -12.87 -9.64
C MET A 232 -14.69 -13.87 -9.26
N SER A 233 -14.90 -15.15 -9.58
CA SER A 233 -13.93 -16.23 -9.30
C SER A 233 -12.65 -16.11 -10.15
N ARG A 234 -12.75 -15.64 -11.39
CA ARG A 234 -11.58 -15.39 -12.27
C ARG A 234 -10.78 -14.18 -11.81
N LEU A 235 -11.46 -13.07 -11.52
CA LEU A 235 -10.87 -11.84 -11.00
C LEU A 235 -10.16 -12.08 -9.65
N ALA A 236 -10.76 -12.87 -8.76
CA ALA A 236 -10.15 -13.25 -7.48
C ALA A 236 -8.87 -14.10 -7.65
N LYS A 237 -8.76 -14.90 -8.73
CA LYS A 237 -7.54 -15.65 -9.05
C LYS A 237 -6.44 -14.74 -9.61
N ALA A 238 -6.82 -13.74 -10.41
CA ALA A 238 -5.88 -12.87 -11.11
C ALA A 238 -5.26 -11.77 -10.24
N LYS A 239 -6.00 -11.20 -9.27
CA LYS A 239 -5.53 -10.15 -8.34
C LYS A 239 -4.77 -10.63 -7.09
N LYS A 240 -4.15 -11.80 -7.12
CA LYS A 240 -3.24 -12.24 -6.04
C LYS A 240 -1.92 -11.44 -6.10
N ASN A 241 -1.96 -10.19 -5.62
CA ASN A 241 -0.82 -9.28 -5.51
C ASN A 241 0.36 -9.92 -4.75
N LYS A 242 1.59 -9.66 -5.23
CA LYS A 242 2.85 -10.15 -4.61
C LYS A 242 3.12 -9.55 -3.22
N HIS A 243 2.51 -8.42 -2.86
CA HIS A 243 2.64 -7.74 -1.56
C HIS A 243 1.71 -8.26 -0.46
N THR A 244 0.60 -8.88 -0.85
CA THR A 244 -0.32 -9.59 0.05
C THR A 244 -0.10 -11.10 0.00
N LYS A 245 0.94 -11.55 -0.71
CA LYS A 245 1.25 -12.96 -0.89
C LYS A 245 1.56 -13.60 0.47
N GLY A 246 0.56 -14.30 1.01
CA GLY A 246 0.65 -15.00 2.28
C GLY A 246 0.11 -14.23 3.50
N ILE A 247 -0.47 -13.05 3.36
CA ILE A 247 -1.21 -12.40 4.47
C ILE A 247 -2.62 -13.03 4.51
N PRO A 248 -3.04 -13.66 5.61
CA PRO A 248 -4.37 -14.24 5.68
C PRO A 248 -5.44 -13.15 5.77
N ILE A 249 -6.54 -13.34 5.05
CA ILE A 249 -7.70 -12.43 5.10
C ILE A 249 -8.69 -12.96 6.13
N TYR A 250 -9.02 -12.15 7.12
CA TYR A 250 -10.05 -12.49 8.11
C TYR A 250 -11.41 -11.96 7.68
N CYS A 251 -12.34 -12.86 7.36
CA CYS A 251 -13.75 -12.54 7.16
C CYS A 251 -14.52 -12.89 8.45
N PRO A 252 -15.12 -11.92 9.18
CA PRO A 252 -15.83 -12.19 10.43
C PRO A 252 -17.01 -13.16 10.29
N ASN A 253 -17.62 -13.21 9.10
CA ASN A 253 -18.76 -14.08 8.79
C ASN A 253 -18.35 -15.53 8.46
N GLN A 254 -17.05 -15.82 8.32
CA GLN A 254 -16.61 -17.18 8.04
C GLN A 254 -16.78 -18.08 9.27
N LYS A 255 -17.26 -19.30 9.04
CA LYS A 255 -17.34 -20.31 10.09
C LYS A 255 -15.93 -20.70 10.52
N PRO A 256 -15.58 -20.69 11.82
CA PRO A 256 -14.27 -21.11 12.27
C PRO A 256 -14.03 -22.60 11.98
N VAL A 257 -12.77 -22.93 11.69
CA VAL A 257 -12.29 -24.31 11.63
C VAL A 257 -12.31 -24.89 13.04
N TYR A 258 -11.71 -24.18 14.01
CA TYR A 258 -11.81 -24.51 15.45
C TYR A 258 -12.46 -23.34 16.19
N THR A 259 -13.54 -23.62 16.91
CA THR A 259 -14.13 -22.73 17.90
C THR A 259 -13.28 -22.69 19.18
N LEU A 260 -13.57 -21.76 20.08
CA LEU A 260 -12.92 -21.67 21.39
C LEU A 260 -13.02 -22.99 22.17
N GLU A 261 -14.19 -23.64 22.17
CA GLU A 261 -14.39 -24.91 22.88
C GLU A 261 -13.53 -26.04 22.29
N GLN A 262 -13.28 -26.02 20.98
CA GLN A 262 -12.38 -26.98 20.32
C GLN A 262 -10.91 -26.67 20.63
N ILE A 263 -10.55 -25.38 20.68
CA ILE A 263 -9.22 -24.94 21.11
C ILE A 263 -8.95 -25.39 22.55
N GLU A 264 -9.89 -25.19 23.48
CA GLU A 264 -9.75 -25.61 24.88
C GLU A 264 -9.61 -27.13 25.04
N LYS A 265 -10.22 -27.92 24.14
CA LYS A 265 -10.01 -29.38 24.13
C LYS A 265 -8.63 -29.78 23.61
N THR A 266 -8.02 -28.95 22.77
CA THR A 266 -6.72 -29.24 22.12
C THR A 266 -5.55 -28.73 22.96
N LEU A 267 -5.65 -27.50 23.47
CA LEU A 267 -4.63 -26.86 24.27
C LEU A 267 -4.93 -26.96 25.77
N PRO A 268 -3.89 -27.04 26.62
CA PRO A 268 -4.07 -27.05 28.07
C PRO A 268 -4.35 -25.65 28.67
N HIS A 269 -4.10 -24.58 27.90
CA HIS A 269 -4.25 -23.19 28.34
C HIS A 269 -5.70 -22.84 28.65
N ARG A 270 -5.93 -22.05 29.70
CA ARG A 270 -7.24 -21.52 30.10
C ARG A 270 -7.10 -20.06 30.49
N TYR A 271 -8.22 -19.34 30.54
CA TYR A 271 -8.24 -17.99 31.11
C TYR A 271 -7.50 -17.96 32.46
N PRO A 272 -6.62 -16.97 32.70
CA PRO A 272 -6.37 -15.78 31.87
C PRO A 272 -5.26 -15.93 30.80
N PHE A 273 -4.77 -17.14 30.53
CA PHE A 273 -3.59 -17.38 29.69
C PHE A 273 -3.89 -18.09 28.35
N LEU A 274 -5.15 -18.34 28.02
CA LEU A 274 -5.55 -18.74 26.67
C LEU A 274 -5.84 -17.49 25.85
N PHE A 275 -5.08 -17.28 24.78
CA PHE A 275 -5.17 -16.07 23.96
C PHE A 275 -5.87 -16.30 22.62
N VAL A 276 -5.83 -17.50 22.05
CA VAL A 276 -6.41 -17.73 20.71
C VAL A 276 -7.92 -17.91 20.83
N ASP A 277 -8.69 -17.07 20.14
CA ASP A 277 -10.16 -17.09 20.21
C ASP A 277 -10.78 -18.13 19.25
N LYS A 278 -10.19 -18.27 18.06
CA LYS A 278 -10.62 -19.22 17.02
C LYS A 278 -9.53 -19.48 15.98
N ILE A 279 -9.63 -20.61 15.30
CA ILE A 279 -8.84 -20.94 14.10
C ILE A 279 -9.71 -20.77 12.86
N ILE A 280 -9.20 -20.09 11.85
CA ILE A 280 -9.91 -19.82 10.60
C ILE A 280 -9.34 -20.57 9.40
N GLU A 281 -8.11 -21.04 9.50
CA GLU A 281 -7.44 -21.83 8.46
C GLU A 281 -6.54 -22.85 9.15
N LEU A 282 -6.57 -24.10 8.67
CA LEU A 282 -5.71 -25.18 9.13
C LEU A 282 -5.40 -26.10 7.96
N THR A 283 -4.12 -26.32 7.69
CA THR A 283 -3.59 -27.27 6.72
C THR A 283 -2.51 -28.11 7.39
N ASP A 284 -1.84 -29.01 6.66
CA ASP A 284 -0.75 -29.82 7.21
C ASP A 284 0.50 -29.01 7.58
N THR A 285 0.67 -27.81 7.01
CA THR A 285 1.90 -27.00 7.16
C THR A 285 1.67 -25.57 7.63
N GLN A 286 0.41 -25.13 7.70
CA GLN A 286 0.05 -23.77 8.04
C GLN A 286 -1.23 -23.74 8.89
N ILE A 287 -1.29 -22.80 9.83
CA ILE A 287 -2.49 -22.48 10.61
C ILE A 287 -2.66 -20.96 10.75
N VAL A 288 -3.91 -20.50 10.79
CA VAL A 288 -4.25 -19.11 11.04
C VAL A 288 -5.25 -19.00 12.19
N GLY A 289 -4.81 -18.37 13.28
CA GLY A 289 -5.60 -18.07 14.46
C GLY A 289 -6.04 -16.61 14.52
N ILE A 290 -7.07 -16.33 15.30
CA ILE A 290 -7.57 -14.97 15.57
C ILE A 290 -7.47 -14.69 17.07
N LYS A 291 -6.97 -13.51 17.43
CA LYS A 291 -7.01 -12.93 18.77
C LYS A 291 -7.61 -11.53 18.69
N ASN A 292 -8.73 -11.29 19.36
CA ASN A 292 -9.32 -9.98 19.52
C ASN A 292 -8.72 -9.33 20.77
N VAL A 293 -8.18 -8.11 20.63
CA VAL A 293 -7.52 -7.40 21.73
C VAL A 293 -8.53 -6.48 22.38
N THR A 294 -8.92 -6.80 23.61
CA THR A 294 -9.96 -6.04 24.33
C THR A 294 -9.35 -5.25 25.49
N PHE A 295 -9.86 -4.04 25.73
CA PHE A 295 -9.31 -3.16 26.78
C PHE A 295 -9.36 -3.78 28.19
N ASN A 296 -10.28 -4.71 28.42
CA ASN A 296 -10.49 -5.37 29.72
C ASN A 296 -9.44 -6.45 30.04
N GLU A 297 -8.48 -6.71 29.16
CA GLU A 297 -7.43 -7.69 29.43
C GLU A 297 -6.50 -7.23 30.55
N HIS A 298 -6.26 -8.13 31.51
CA HIS A 298 -5.64 -7.80 32.80
C HIS A 298 -4.26 -7.14 32.70
N PHE A 299 -3.52 -7.39 31.62
CA PHE A 299 -2.17 -6.87 31.43
C PHE A 299 -2.15 -5.39 31.06
N PHE A 300 -3.24 -4.81 30.54
CA PHE A 300 -3.31 -3.38 30.24
C PHE A 300 -3.30 -2.50 31.50
N LEU A 301 -3.68 -3.05 32.65
CA LEU A 301 -3.66 -2.33 33.93
C LEU A 301 -2.22 -1.97 34.38
N GLY A 302 -1.24 -2.79 34.02
CA GLY A 302 0.12 -2.69 34.55
C GLY A 302 1.24 -2.55 33.51
N HIS A 303 1.01 -2.89 32.24
CA HIS A 303 2.08 -2.83 31.23
C HIS A 303 2.50 -1.39 30.93
N PHE A 304 1.54 -0.47 30.69
CA PHE A 304 1.78 0.97 30.53
C PHE A 304 0.52 1.77 30.94
N PRO A 305 0.43 2.26 32.19
CA PRO A 305 -0.70 3.07 32.63
C PRO A 305 -0.91 4.32 31.75
N GLY A 306 -2.14 4.51 31.25
CA GLY A 306 -2.51 5.63 30.37
C GLY A 306 -2.12 5.47 28.89
N ASN A 307 -1.41 4.39 28.53
CA ASN A 307 -1.00 4.10 27.14
C ASN A 307 -1.12 2.59 26.86
N PRO A 308 -2.34 2.07 26.64
CA PRO A 308 -2.59 0.64 26.59
C PRO A 308 -1.96 0.02 25.34
N VAL A 309 -0.87 -0.74 25.52
CA VAL A 309 -0.18 -1.49 24.47
C VAL A 309 -0.07 -2.95 24.89
N MET A 310 -0.40 -3.89 24.01
CA MET A 310 -0.28 -5.32 24.31
C MET A 310 1.21 -5.71 24.38
N PRO A 311 1.66 -6.37 25.47
CA PRO A 311 3.05 -6.83 25.57
C PRO A 311 3.43 -7.73 24.40
N GLY A 312 4.57 -7.44 23.76
CA GLY A 312 5.07 -8.22 22.62
C GLY A 312 5.23 -9.71 22.94
N VAL A 313 5.65 -10.04 24.16
CA VAL A 313 5.76 -11.42 24.65
C VAL A 313 4.43 -12.18 24.63
N LEU A 314 3.30 -11.50 24.87
CA LEU A 314 1.97 -12.12 24.78
C LEU A 314 1.52 -12.31 23.34
N GLN A 315 2.00 -11.49 22.40
CA GLN A 315 1.79 -11.74 20.97
C GLN A 315 2.54 -12.99 20.51
N ILE A 316 3.76 -13.20 21.01
CA ILE A 316 4.53 -14.43 20.78
C ILE A 316 3.85 -15.65 21.42
N GLU A 317 3.32 -15.51 22.63
CA GLU A 317 2.53 -16.56 23.28
C GLU A 317 1.23 -16.90 22.51
N ALA A 318 0.56 -15.91 21.91
CA ALA A 318 -0.59 -16.19 21.05
C ALA A 318 -0.19 -16.95 19.77
N LEU A 319 0.97 -16.61 19.16
CA LEU A 319 1.55 -17.36 18.04
C LEU A 319 1.92 -18.79 18.47
N ALA A 320 2.53 -18.95 19.65
CA ALA A 320 2.88 -20.22 20.26
C ALA A 320 1.68 -21.17 20.38
N GLN A 321 0.58 -20.68 20.96
CA GLN A 321 -0.65 -21.43 21.12
C GLN A 321 -1.26 -21.82 19.77
N THR A 322 -1.26 -20.89 18.81
CA THR A 322 -1.73 -21.14 17.45
C THR A 322 -0.89 -22.24 16.77
N GLY A 323 0.44 -22.12 16.80
CA GLY A 323 1.34 -23.13 16.22
C GLY A 323 1.27 -24.48 16.94
N GLY A 324 1.06 -24.48 18.25
CA GLY A 324 0.85 -25.68 19.05
C GLY A 324 -0.35 -26.51 18.57
N ILE A 325 -1.47 -25.87 18.22
CA ILE A 325 -2.65 -26.56 17.66
C ILE A 325 -2.30 -27.28 16.35
N LEU A 326 -1.56 -26.62 15.45
CA LEU A 326 -1.12 -27.26 14.20
C LEU A 326 -0.25 -28.49 14.49
N CYS A 327 0.71 -28.35 15.39
CA CYS A 327 1.64 -29.44 15.67
C CYS A 327 0.96 -30.62 16.38
N ILE A 328 0.05 -30.36 17.31
CA ILE A 328 -0.73 -31.41 18.01
C ILE A 328 -1.57 -32.19 17.00
N ASN A 329 -2.21 -31.50 16.05
CA ASN A 329 -3.00 -32.15 14.99
C ASN A 329 -2.17 -33.02 14.04
N ALA A 330 -0.87 -32.77 13.94
CA ALA A 330 0.05 -33.60 13.17
C ALA A 330 0.55 -34.84 13.94
N MET A 331 0.29 -34.95 15.24
CA MET A 331 0.73 -36.08 16.08
C MET A 331 -0.30 -37.22 16.12
N PRO A 332 0.12 -38.47 16.42
CA PRO A 332 -0.81 -39.56 16.69
C PRO A 332 -1.74 -39.24 17.88
N GLU A 333 -2.90 -39.89 17.93
CA GLU A 333 -3.89 -39.67 18.99
C GLU A 333 -3.29 -39.71 20.41
N GLY A 334 -3.63 -38.69 21.19
CA GLY A 334 -3.11 -38.47 22.53
C GLY A 334 -3.21 -37.01 22.96
N GLN A 335 -2.87 -36.74 24.21
CA GLN A 335 -2.71 -35.37 24.71
C GLN A 335 -1.24 -35.01 24.74
N TYR A 336 -0.91 -33.79 24.31
CA TYR A 336 0.47 -33.32 24.24
C TYR A 336 0.57 -31.92 24.85
N ASP A 337 1.65 -31.69 25.56
CA ASP A 337 2.09 -30.36 25.96
C ASP A 337 3.13 -29.86 24.95
N THR A 338 3.08 -28.56 24.64
CA THR A 338 4.03 -27.92 23.72
C THR A 338 4.92 -26.98 24.53
N TYR A 339 6.21 -27.28 24.61
CA TYR A 339 7.19 -26.48 25.36
C TYR A 339 8.06 -25.65 24.43
N PHE A 340 8.17 -24.36 24.72
CA PHE A 340 9.04 -23.44 23.97
C PHE A 340 10.51 -23.76 24.22
N LEU A 341 11.27 -23.93 23.14
CA LEU A 341 12.71 -24.15 23.19
C LEU A 341 13.50 -22.91 22.79
N LYS A 342 13.05 -22.20 21.75
CA LYS A 342 13.83 -21.13 21.11
C LYS A 342 12.94 -20.11 20.41
N ILE A 343 13.35 -18.85 20.46
CA ILE A 343 12.79 -17.75 19.67
C ILE A 343 13.95 -17.06 18.94
N GLU A 344 13.84 -16.93 17.63
CA GLU A 344 14.82 -16.26 16.77
C GLU A 344 14.16 -15.22 15.87
N ASN A 345 14.97 -14.30 15.35
CA ASN A 345 14.55 -13.30 14.36
C ASN A 345 13.29 -12.50 14.75
N CYS A 346 13.02 -12.37 16.06
CA CYS A 346 11.82 -11.72 16.56
C CYS A 346 11.89 -10.20 16.36
N LYS A 347 10.87 -9.63 15.73
CA LYS A 347 10.73 -8.18 15.53
C LYS A 347 9.32 -7.72 15.85
N PHE A 348 9.22 -6.65 16.63
CA PHE A 348 7.98 -5.91 16.91
C PHE A 348 8.00 -4.64 16.06
N LYS A 349 7.19 -4.61 14.99
CA LYS A 349 7.18 -3.56 13.97
C LYS A 349 6.13 -2.49 14.24
N GLN A 350 4.99 -2.88 14.81
CA GLN A 350 3.86 -1.99 15.08
C GLN A 350 3.28 -2.25 16.47
N LYS A 351 2.70 -1.22 17.09
CA LYS A 351 1.96 -1.38 18.35
C LYS A 351 0.67 -2.15 18.08
N VAL A 352 0.29 -2.99 19.04
CA VAL A 352 -1.02 -3.63 19.10
C VAL A 352 -1.75 -3.06 20.30
N VAL A 353 -2.97 -2.57 20.08
CA VAL A 353 -3.75 -1.80 21.05
C VAL A 353 -5.16 -2.38 21.21
N PRO A 354 -5.90 -2.04 22.29
CA PRO A 354 -7.30 -2.39 22.42
C PRO A 354 -8.14 -1.97 21.20
N GLY A 355 -8.96 -2.88 20.71
CA GLY A 355 -9.76 -2.72 19.48
C GLY A 355 -9.18 -3.45 18.27
N ASP A 356 -7.89 -3.82 18.30
CA ASP A 356 -7.27 -4.56 17.21
C ASP A 356 -7.76 -6.01 17.12
N THR A 357 -7.79 -6.53 15.89
CA THR A 357 -7.89 -7.97 15.62
C THR A 357 -6.55 -8.46 15.10
N MET A 358 -5.88 -9.29 15.89
CA MET A 358 -4.65 -9.95 15.52
C MET A 358 -4.95 -11.20 14.68
N ILE A 359 -4.39 -11.25 13.47
CA ILE A 359 -4.36 -12.42 12.60
C ILE A 359 -3.02 -13.12 12.81
N LEU A 360 -3.07 -14.30 13.44
CA LEU A 360 -1.92 -15.08 13.88
C LEU A 360 -1.61 -16.15 12.83
N LYS A 361 -0.62 -15.93 11.98
CA LYS A 361 -0.19 -16.90 10.97
C LYS A 361 1.02 -17.68 11.48
N MET A 362 0.96 -19.00 11.41
CA MET A 362 2.06 -19.89 11.75
C MET A 362 2.30 -20.90 10.60
N GLU A 363 3.55 -21.03 10.17
CA GLU A 363 3.97 -21.88 9.04
C GLU A 363 5.14 -22.78 9.46
N LEU A 364 5.07 -24.08 9.19
CA LEU A 364 6.20 -24.99 9.40
C LEU A 364 7.36 -24.64 8.44
N ILE A 365 8.54 -24.41 9.00
CA ILE A 365 9.77 -24.20 8.22
C ILE A 365 10.33 -25.55 7.76
N GLU A 366 10.19 -26.57 8.60
CA GLU A 366 10.61 -27.94 8.32
C GLU A 366 9.61 -28.97 8.88
N PRO A 367 9.58 -30.21 8.35
CA PRO A 367 8.73 -31.26 8.90
C PRO A 367 9.05 -31.55 10.37
N ILE A 368 8.01 -31.82 11.16
CA ILE A 368 8.17 -32.16 12.58
C ILE A 368 9.00 -33.43 12.72
N ARG A 369 10.09 -33.37 13.51
CA ARG A 369 11.00 -34.50 13.75
C ARG A 369 11.22 -34.70 15.23
N ARG A 370 11.00 -35.92 15.71
CA ARG A 370 11.17 -36.29 17.14
C ARG A 370 10.39 -35.37 18.09
N GLY A 371 9.21 -34.91 17.66
CA GLY A 371 8.37 -33.98 18.40
C GLY A 371 8.87 -32.53 18.39
N ILE A 372 9.94 -32.18 17.68
CA ILE A 372 10.41 -30.80 17.53
C ILE A 372 9.76 -30.17 16.30
N CYS A 373 9.17 -28.99 16.49
CA CYS A 373 8.63 -28.16 15.43
C CYS A 373 9.39 -26.84 15.36
N VAL A 374 9.64 -26.39 14.13
CA VAL A 374 10.28 -25.09 13.83
C VAL A 374 9.35 -24.35 12.89
N MET A 375 8.90 -23.17 13.31
CA MET A 375 7.83 -22.45 12.65
C MET A 375 8.17 -20.99 12.46
N LYS A 376 7.74 -20.41 11.34
CA LYS A 376 7.70 -18.97 11.15
C LYS A 376 6.34 -18.46 11.61
N GLY A 377 6.35 -17.47 12.49
CA GLY A 377 5.17 -16.78 13.00
C GLY A 377 5.07 -15.35 12.48
N SER A 378 3.85 -14.91 12.19
CA SER A 378 3.56 -13.54 11.78
C SER A 378 2.21 -13.10 12.35
N VAL A 379 2.19 -11.94 12.99
CA VAL A 379 0.97 -11.28 13.51
C VAL A 379 0.64 -10.10 12.62
N TYR A 380 -0.57 -10.05 12.10
CA TYR A 380 -1.08 -8.93 11.32
C TYR A 380 -2.24 -8.24 12.05
N VAL A 381 -2.35 -6.92 11.89
CA VAL A 381 -3.57 -6.15 12.17
C VAL A 381 -3.98 -5.48 10.86
N GLY A 382 -5.13 -5.86 10.32
CA GLY A 382 -5.49 -5.54 8.94
C GLY A 382 -4.46 -6.11 7.96
N ASN A 383 -3.84 -5.25 7.17
CA ASN A 383 -2.77 -5.60 6.23
C ASN A 383 -1.35 -5.30 6.77
N LYS A 384 -1.22 -4.81 8.01
CA LYS A 384 0.06 -4.41 8.60
C LYS A 384 0.67 -5.55 9.41
N LEU A 385 1.93 -5.90 9.12
CA LEU A 385 2.69 -6.85 9.91
C LEU A 385 3.14 -6.19 11.23
N CYS A 386 2.62 -6.67 12.35
CA CYS A 386 2.90 -6.14 13.68
C CYS A 386 4.07 -6.86 14.36
N THR A 387 4.12 -8.19 14.25
CA THR A 387 5.15 -9.03 14.89
C THR A 387 5.55 -10.16 13.95
N GLU A 388 6.83 -10.49 13.87
CA GLU A 388 7.34 -11.69 13.19
C GLU A 388 8.39 -12.37 14.07
N ALA A 389 8.46 -13.70 14.04
CA ALA A 389 9.47 -14.47 14.77
C ALA A 389 9.57 -15.91 14.24
N ASP A 390 10.73 -16.53 14.40
CA ASP A 390 10.92 -17.96 14.19
C ASP A 390 10.88 -18.67 15.55
N LEU A 391 9.94 -19.60 15.73
CA LEU A 391 9.63 -20.26 16.99
C LEU A 391 9.99 -21.75 16.90
N THR A 392 10.76 -22.24 17.86
CA THR A 392 11.03 -23.68 18.01
C THR A 392 10.39 -24.18 19.30
N ALA A 393 9.63 -25.27 19.20
CA ALA A 393 9.01 -25.91 20.34
C ALA A 393 9.12 -27.44 20.27
N GLN A 394 8.89 -28.09 21.41
CA GLN A 394 8.86 -29.54 21.54
C GLN A 394 7.51 -30.01 22.06
N LEU A 395 6.91 -30.95 21.34
CA LEU A 395 5.72 -31.68 21.77
C LEU A 395 6.13 -32.86 22.65
N VAL A 396 5.53 -32.90 23.84
CA VAL A 396 5.74 -33.95 24.84
C VAL A 396 4.38 -34.58 25.14
N LYS A 397 4.26 -35.89 24.92
CA LYS A 397 3.02 -36.61 25.22
C LYS A 397 2.78 -36.62 26.73
N ARG A 398 1.56 -36.28 27.15
CA ARG A 398 1.15 -36.43 28.55
C ARG A 398 1.07 -37.90 28.90
N ASN A 399 1.66 -38.26 30.03
CA ASN A 399 1.60 -39.61 30.59
C ASN A 399 0.24 -39.89 31.22
#